data_AF-A0A9P6XPR2-F1
#
_entry.id   AF-A0A9P6XPR2-F1
#
_cell.length_a   1.000
_cell.length_b   1.000
_cell.length_c   1.000
_cell.angle_alpha   90.00
_cell.angle_beta   90.00
_cell.angle_gamma   90.00
#
_symmetry.space_group_name_H-M   'P 1'
#
loop_
_entity.id
_entity.type
_entity.pdbx_description
1 polymer ?
#
loop_
_entity_poly.entity_id
_entity_poly.type
_entity_poly.pdbx_seq_one_letter_code
_entity_poly.pdbx_strand_id
1 'polypeptide(L)'
;MQDYYHQHYFSSDPKSLVNLSFVGTLALIFSYGLSPIVQVCTSIYGVRPIMMVGTLLIVISMEMAGFATQVWHLYLTQGVLFGIGASCMYVTVMAVTPQWFTRRRGIALGIVAGWVPDGPTVSWASSVLRVMSLLASL
;
A
#
# COMPACT_ATOMS: atom_id res chain seq x y z
N MET A 1 -13.62 -1.09 -10.37
CA MET A 1 -14.33 -1.29 -9.09
C MET A 1 -14.98 -0.01 -8.60
N GLN A 2 -14.27 1.14 -8.59
CA GLN A 2 -14.88 2.44 -8.24
C GLN A 2 -16.10 2.78 -9.11
N ASP A 3 -16.05 2.52 -10.43
CA ASP A 3 -17.16 2.81 -11.34
C ASP A 3 -18.43 1.99 -11.04
N TYR A 4 -18.27 0.78 -10.48
CA TYR A 4 -19.39 -0.11 -10.15
C TYR A 4 -20.23 0.42 -8.97
N TYR A 5 -19.57 0.97 -7.95
CA TYR A 5 -20.25 1.61 -6.82
C TYR A 5 -20.89 2.94 -7.20
N HIS A 6 -20.25 3.71 -8.09
CA HIS A 6 -20.83 4.95 -8.64
C HIS A 6 -22.12 4.70 -9.43
N GLN A 7 -22.19 3.58 -10.15
CA GLN A 7 -23.31 3.27 -11.01
C GLN A 7 -24.50 2.59 -10.29
N HIS A 8 -24.25 1.79 -9.23
CA HIS A 8 -25.31 1.08 -8.51
C HIS A 8 -25.85 1.76 -7.24
N TYR A 9 -25.08 2.62 -6.56
CA TYR A 9 -25.52 3.23 -5.28
C TYR A 9 -25.56 4.77 -5.28
N PHE A 10 -24.85 5.44 -6.18
CA PHE A 10 -24.57 6.88 -6.04
C PHE A 10 -24.94 7.76 -7.24
N SER A 11 -25.64 7.21 -8.26
CA SER A 11 -25.99 7.94 -9.48
C SER A 11 -26.98 9.10 -9.31
N SER A 12 -27.51 9.34 -8.11
CA SER A 12 -28.53 10.38 -7.85
C SER A 12 -28.06 11.55 -6.98
N ASP A 13 -26.86 11.51 -6.38
CA ASP A 13 -26.43 12.51 -5.40
C ASP A 13 -25.00 13.07 -5.67
N PRO A 14 -24.83 14.38 -5.89
CA PRO A 14 -23.52 15.01 -6.16
C PRO A 14 -22.53 14.95 -4.97
N LYS A 15 -22.97 14.50 -3.79
CA LYS A 15 -22.18 14.39 -2.56
C LYS A 15 -21.35 13.10 -2.47
N SER A 16 -21.66 12.11 -3.30
CA SER A 16 -21.02 10.79 -3.30
C SER A 16 -19.55 10.81 -3.75
N LEU A 17 -19.25 11.65 -4.75
CA LEU A 17 -17.89 11.90 -5.25
C LEU A 17 -16.96 12.45 -4.16
N VAL A 18 -17.49 13.37 -3.35
CA VAL A 18 -16.76 13.98 -2.24
C VAL A 18 -16.48 12.95 -1.15
N ASN A 19 -17.48 12.13 -0.78
CA ASN A 19 -17.30 11.04 0.18
C ASN A 19 -16.22 10.04 -0.26
N LEU A 20 -16.21 9.64 -1.54
CA LEU A 20 -15.20 8.72 -2.06
C LEU A 20 -13.79 9.33 -2.04
N SER A 21 -13.68 10.62 -2.34
CA SER A 21 -12.43 11.36 -2.27
C SER A 21 -11.90 11.50 -0.84
N PHE A 22 -12.82 11.61 0.14
CA PHE A 22 -12.48 11.59 1.56
C PHE A 22 -11.90 10.24 2.00
N VAL A 23 -12.40 9.11 1.46
CA VAL A 23 -11.83 7.77 1.75
C VAL A 23 -10.37 7.73 1.31
N GLY A 24 -10.09 8.16 0.08
CA GLY A 24 -8.72 8.20 -0.46
C GLY A 24 -7.80 9.11 0.37
N THR A 25 -8.28 10.31 0.72
CA THR A 25 -7.50 11.25 1.53
C THR A 25 -7.20 10.69 2.93
N LEU A 26 -8.19 10.05 3.58
CA LEU A 26 -7.98 9.37 4.86
C LEU A 26 -6.95 8.25 4.75
N ALA A 27 -7.02 7.43 3.69
CA ALA A 27 -6.03 6.38 3.44
C ALA A 27 -4.61 6.94 3.35
N LEU A 28 -4.43 8.07 2.65
CA LEU A 28 -3.13 8.73 2.54
C LEU A 28 -2.65 9.30 3.88
N ILE A 29 -3.52 9.98 4.64
CA ILE A 29 -3.18 10.54 5.95
C ILE A 29 -2.73 9.43 6.90
N PHE A 30 -3.44 8.31 6.94
CA PHE A 30 -3.04 7.17 7.78
C PHE A 30 -1.75 6.53 7.25
N SER A 31 -1.62 6.33 5.93
CA SER A 31 -0.41 5.73 5.35
C SER A 31 0.86 6.55 5.63
N TYR A 32 0.81 7.87 5.43
CA TYR A 32 1.96 8.75 5.66
C TYR A 32 2.14 9.12 7.13
N GLY A 33 1.04 9.34 7.87
CA GLY A 33 1.07 9.73 9.27
C GLY A 33 1.52 8.61 10.21
N LEU A 34 1.20 7.35 9.91
CA LEU A 34 1.67 6.19 10.68
C LEU A 34 3.07 5.73 10.28
N SER A 35 3.56 6.13 9.11
CA SER A 35 4.89 5.76 8.61
C SER A 35 6.03 5.94 9.63
N PRO A 36 6.19 7.08 10.34
CA PRO A 36 7.24 7.21 11.36
C PRO A 36 7.07 6.24 12.54
N ILE A 37 5.83 6.00 12.98
CA ILE A 37 5.53 5.08 14.10
C ILE A 37 5.91 3.65 13.70
N VAL A 38 5.50 3.24 12.52
CA VAL A 38 5.80 1.92 11.96
C VAL A 38 7.31 1.75 11.73
N GLN A 39 8.01 2.80 11.35
CA GLN A 39 9.45 2.79 11.18
C GLN A 39 10.20 2.59 12.49
N VAL A 40 9.74 3.22 13.58
CA VAL A 40 10.26 2.97 14.94
C VAL A 40 9.92 1.54 15.39
N CYS A 41 8.71 1.05 15.16
CA CYS A 41 8.38 -0.35 15.45
C CYS A 41 9.29 -1.32 14.68
N THR A 42 9.62 -0.99 13.42
CA THR A 42 10.49 -1.82 12.57
C THR A 42 11.93 -1.87 13.05
N SER A 43 12.45 -0.79 13.63
CA SER A 43 13.80 -0.82 14.21
C SER A 43 13.88 -1.65 15.50
N ILE A 44 12.78 -1.72 16.28
CA ILE A 44 12.74 -2.44 17.56
C ILE A 44 12.46 -3.94 17.37
N TYR A 45 11.41 -4.30 16.62
CA TYR A 45 10.97 -5.69 16.47
C TYR A 45 11.59 -6.41 15.26
N GLY A 46 12.29 -5.67 14.40
CA GLY A 46 12.83 -6.17 13.16
C GLY A 46 11.79 -6.32 12.05
N VAL A 47 12.28 -6.55 10.83
CA VAL A 47 11.49 -6.45 9.60
C VAL A 47 10.51 -7.61 9.40
N ARG A 48 10.88 -8.83 9.79
CA ARG A 48 10.12 -10.06 9.55
C ARG A 48 8.71 -10.09 10.18
N PRO A 49 8.52 -9.83 11.48
CA PRO A 49 7.19 -9.88 12.09
C PRO A 49 6.26 -8.79 11.54
N ILE A 50 6.79 -7.60 11.28
CA ILE A 50 6.00 -6.46 10.78
C ILE A 50 5.55 -6.69 9.35
N MET A 51 6.38 -7.32 8.53
CA MET A 51 5.99 -7.73 7.18
C MET A 51 4.80 -8.69 7.23
N MET A 52 4.84 -9.73 8.08
CA MET A 52 3.71 -10.67 8.23
C MET A 52 2.43 -9.98 8.70
N VAL A 53 2.52 -9.11 9.73
CA VAL A 53 1.37 -8.38 10.25
C VAL A 53 0.79 -7.43 9.20
N GLY A 54 1.64 -6.71 8.47
CA GLY A 54 1.22 -5.79 7.42
C GLY A 54 0.51 -6.50 6.27
N THR A 55 1.04 -7.64 5.79
CA THR A 55 0.41 -8.43 4.73
C THR A 55 -0.93 -9.01 5.18
N LEU A 56 -1.02 -9.54 6.41
CA LEU A 56 -2.29 -10.03 6.96
C LEU A 56 -3.33 -8.90 7.06
N LEU A 57 -2.92 -7.70 7.50
CA LEU A 57 -3.81 -6.56 7.54
C LEU A 57 -4.36 -6.21 6.16
N ILE A 58 -3.52 -6.17 5.13
CA ILE A 58 -3.94 -5.86 3.76
C ILE A 58 -4.95 -6.91 3.25
N VAL A 59 -4.68 -8.20 3.46
CA VAL A 59 -5.59 -9.28 3.06
C VAL A 59 -6.95 -9.13 3.75
N ILE A 60 -6.94 -8.89 5.07
CA ILE A 60 -8.18 -8.66 5.85
C ILE A 60 -8.91 -7.42 5.34
N SER A 61 -8.18 -6.36 5.01
CA SER A 61 -8.75 -5.12 4.46
C SER A 61 -9.48 -5.39 3.15
N MET A 62 -8.88 -6.20 2.27
CA MET A 62 -9.42 -6.52 0.95
C MET A 62 -10.66 -7.42 1.05
N GLU A 63 -10.60 -8.44 1.92
CA GLU A 63 -11.73 -9.32 2.21
C GLU A 63 -12.91 -8.54 2.82
N MET A 64 -12.65 -7.69 3.83
CA MET A 64 -13.70 -6.86 4.42
C MET A 64 -14.27 -5.82 3.46
N ALA A 65 -13.46 -5.31 2.53
CA ALA A 65 -13.95 -4.42 1.47
C ALA A 65 -14.94 -5.13 0.53
N GLY A 66 -14.81 -6.45 0.34
CA GLY A 66 -15.76 -7.26 -0.44
C GLY A 66 -17.16 -7.35 0.19
N PHE A 67 -17.27 -7.23 1.52
CA PHE A 67 -18.54 -7.26 2.26
C PHE A 67 -19.11 -5.86 2.59
N ALA A 68 -18.48 -4.79 2.10
CA ALA A 68 -18.87 -3.42 2.45
C ALA A 68 -20.16 -3.00 1.73
N THR A 69 -21.29 -3.05 2.43
CA THR A 69 -22.61 -2.62 1.94
C THR A 69 -22.92 -1.15 2.27
N GLN A 70 -22.10 -0.49 3.09
CA GLN A 70 -22.28 0.90 3.54
C GLN A 70 -20.99 1.70 3.41
N VAL A 71 -21.11 3.01 3.16
CA VAL A 71 -19.97 3.93 3.00
C VAL A 71 -19.04 3.95 4.23
N TRP A 72 -19.60 3.79 5.45
CA TRP A 72 -18.80 3.74 6.67
C TRP A 72 -17.83 2.57 6.73
N HIS A 73 -18.21 1.42 6.17
CA HIS A 73 -17.31 0.27 6.12
C HIS A 73 -16.11 0.55 5.21
N LEU A 74 -16.32 1.25 4.09
CA LEU A 74 -15.24 1.63 3.16
C LEU A 74 -14.23 2.59 3.80
N TYR A 75 -14.68 3.56 4.60
CA TYR A 75 -13.77 4.44 5.33
C TYR A 75 -12.87 3.67 6.30
N LEU A 76 -13.41 2.65 6.96
CA LEU A 76 -12.69 1.89 7.98
C LEU A 76 -11.75 0.85 7.36
N THR A 77 -12.22 0.12 6.35
CA THR A 77 -11.44 -0.95 5.70
C THR A 77 -10.40 -0.38 4.74
N GLN A 78 -10.80 0.54 3.87
CA GLN A 78 -9.96 1.08 2.80
C GLN A 78 -9.20 2.35 3.22
N GLY A 79 -9.72 3.12 4.18
CA GLY A 79 -9.02 4.26 4.75
C GLY A 79 -8.03 3.82 5.82
N VAL A 80 -8.53 3.31 6.93
CA VAL A 80 -7.71 3.03 8.12
C VAL A 80 -6.92 1.73 7.98
N LEU A 81 -7.61 0.61 7.77
CA LEU A 81 -6.98 -0.71 7.75
C LEU A 81 -5.96 -0.85 6.60
N PHE A 82 -6.37 -0.50 5.39
CA PHE A 82 -5.48 -0.51 4.24
C PHE A 82 -4.35 0.50 4.38
N GLY A 83 -4.60 1.70 4.94
CA GLY A 83 -3.55 2.70 5.16
C GLY A 83 -2.48 2.23 6.16
N ILE A 84 -2.88 1.59 7.26
CA ILE A 84 -1.95 0.96 8.22
C ILE A 84 -1.15 -0.14 7.51
N GLY A 85 -1.82 -1.04 6.80
CA GLY A 85 -1.16 -2.14 6.07
C GLY A 85 -0.15 -1.66 5.03
N ALA A 86 -0.52 -0.65 4.25
CA ALA A 86 0.33 -0.04 3.22
C ALA A 86 1.58 0.62 3.83
N SER A 87 1.45 1.32 4.96
CA SER A 87 2.58 1.93 5.66
C SER A 87 3.60 0.88 6.14
N CYS A 88 3.14 -0.22 6.73
CA CYS A 88 3.97 -1.37 7.12
C CYS A 88 4.69 -1.99 5.93
N MET A 89 3.98 -2.19 4.82
CA MET A 89 4.58 -2.76 3.61
C MET A 89 5.65 -1.83 3.02
N TYR A 90 5.39 -0.53 2.96
CA TYR A 90 6.35 0.45 2.45
C TYR A 90 7.64 0.48 3.29
N VAL A 91 7.51 0.54 4.61
CA VAL A 91 8.65 0.56 5.54
C VAL A 91 9.46 -0.72 5.45
N THR A 92 8.82 -1.89 5.38
CA THR A 92 9.51 -3.18 5.28
C THR A 92 10.23 -3.35 3.95
N VAL A 93 9.62 -2.93 2.83
CA VAL A 93 10.26 -2.94 1.51
C VAL A 93 11.50 -2.03 1.50
N MET A 94 11.39 -0.82 2.04
CA MET A 94 12.55 0.09 2.18
C MET A 94 13.66 -0.52 3.06
N ALA A 95 13.31 -1.28 4.11
CA ALA A 95 14.28 -1.91 5.00
C ALA A 95 14.97 -3.16 4.39
N VAL A 96 14.26 -3.95 3.57
CA VAL A 96 14.82 -5.15 2.92
C VAL A 96 15.70 -4.79 1.70
N THR A 97 15.35 -3.74 0.96
CA THR A 97 16.06 -3.32 -0.26
C THR A 97 17.59 -3.16 -0.10
N PRO A 98 18.12 -2.44 0.91
CA PRO A 98 19.56 -2.26 1.07
C PRO A 98 20.31 -3.53 1.53
N GLN A 99 19.59 -4.53 2.06
CA GLN A 99 20.18 -5.83 2.45
C GLN A 99 20.51 -6.68 1.22
N TRP A 100 19.75 -6.54 0.13
CA TRP A 100 19.94 -7.31 -1.10
C TRP A 100 20.91 -6.65 -2.10
N PHE A 101 21.03 -5.33 -2.11
CA PHE A 101 21.87 -4.61 -3.08
C PHE A 101 23.02 -3.86 -2.41
N THR A 102 24.18 -4.50 -2.26
CA THR A 102 25.33 -3.92 -1.55
C THR A 102 26.05 -2.84 -2.37
N ARG A 103 26.06 -2.93 -3.71
CA ARG A 103 26.88 -2.07 -4.59
C ARG A 103 26.15 -0.93 -5.30
N ARG A 104 24.81 -0.97 -5.40
CA ARG A 104 23.98 0.06 -6.09
C ARG A 104 22.69 0.41 -5.33
N ARG A 105 22.80 0.66 -4.02
CA ARG A 105 21.66 0.99 -3.13
C ARG A 105 20.81 2.15 -3.65
N GLY A 106 21.43 3.21 -4.17
CA GLY A 106 20.72 4.41 -4.65
C GLY A 106 19.81 4.15 -5.85
N ILE A 107 20.23 3.31 -6.79
CA ILE A 107 19.42 2.96 -7.98
C ILE A 107 18.26 2.05 -7.58
N ALA A 108 18.52 1.06 -6.72
CA ALA A 108 17.48 0.17 -6.22
C ALA A 108 16.41 0.93 -5.43
N LEU A 109 16.83 1.84 -4.54
CA LEU A 109 15.90 2.70 -3.79
C LEU A 109 15.15 3.67 -4.71
N GLY A 110 15.79 4.21 -5.75
CA GLY A 110 15.12 5.06 -6.74
C GLY A 110 14.04 4.32 -7.54
N ILE A 111 14.28 3.06 -7.90
CA ILE A 111 13.28 2.21 -8.58
C ILE A 111 12.13 1.86 -7.63
N VAL A 112 12.44 1.57 -6.37
CA VAL A 112 11.42 1.30 -5.33
C VAL A 112 10.62 2.56 -5.00
N ALA A 113 11.23 3.73 -4.94
CA ALA A 113 10.54 5.00 -4.69
C ALA A 113 9.72 5.49 -5.89
N GLY A 114 10.12 5.12 -7.11
CA GLY A 114 9.34 5.36 -8.32
C GLY A 114 8.12 4.45 -8.48
N TRP A 115 7.90 3.51 -7.55
CA TRP A 115 6.71 2.68 -7.53
C TRP A 115 5.49 3.51 -7.09
N VAL A 116 4.49 3.58 -7.96
CA VAL A 116 3.16 4.09 -7.65
C VAL A 116 2.24 2.89 -7.38
N PRO A 117 1.54 2.84 -6.22
CA PRO A 117 0.65 1.72 -5.90
C PRO A 117 -0.59 1.61 -6.81
N ASP A 118 -1.00 2.69 -7.48
CA ASP A 118 -2.32 2.80 -8.14
C ASP A 118 -2.31 2.67 -9.67
N GLY A 119 -1.17 2.35 -10.27
CA GLY A 119 -1.04 2.14 -11.71
C GLY A 119 -0.10 0.98 -11.99
N PRO A 120 -0.37 0.21 -13.04
CA PRO A 120 -0.63 -1.22 -12.97
C PRO A 120 0.44 -2.04 -12.20
N THR A 121 0.02 -2.71 -11.12
CA THR A 121 0.82 -3.61 -10.25
C THR A 121 1.63 -4.67 -11.02
N VAL A 122 1.14 -5.09 -12.19
CA VAL A 122 1.82 -6.04 -13.10
C VAL A 122 3.07 -5.47 -13.77
N SER A 123 3.14 -4.16 -14.01
CA SER A 123 4.29 -3.52 -14.66
C SER A 123 5.49 -3.41 -13.70
N TRP A 124 5.21 -3.11 -12.42
CA TRP A 124 6.23 -3.04 -11.38
C TRP A 124 6.90 -4.39 -11.12
N ALA A 125 6.12 -5.48 -11.02
CA ALA A 125 6.66 -6.82 -10.82
C ALA A 125 7.64 -7.21 -11.93
N SER A 126 7.31 -6.89 -13.18
CA SER A 126 8.21 -7.13 -14.32
C SER A 126 9.49 -6.29 -14.28
N SER A 127 9.39 -5.06 -13.77
CA SER A 127 10.54 -4.14 -13.62
C SER A 127 11.48 -4.60 -12.51
N VAL A 128 10.94 -5.04 -11.38
CA VAL A 128 11.72 -5.62 -10.27
C VAL A 128 12.39 -6.93 -10.68
N LEU A 129 11.67 -7.82 -11.37
CA LEU A 129 12.24 -9.08 -11.88
C LEU A 129 13.37 -8.84 -12.89
N ARG A 130 13.21 -7.86 -13.79
CA ARG A 130 14.27 -7.46 -14.72
C ARG A 130 15.49 -6.92 -14.00
N VAL A 131 15.29 -6.05 -13.00
CA VAL A 131 16.39 -5.47 -12.20
C VAL A 131 17.10 -6.55 -11.38
N MET A 132 16.36 -7.49 -10.78
CA MET A 132 16.93 -8.64 -10.07
C MET A 132 17.72 -9.55 -11.02
N SER A 133 17.20 -9.81 -12.24
CA SER A 133 17.91 -10.63 -13.24
C SER A 133 19.19 -9.97 -13.77
N LEU A 134 19.20 -8.65 -13.95
CA LEU A 134 20.36 -7.88 -14.40
C LEU A 134 21.45 -7.77 -13.32
N LEU A 135 21.05 -7.82 -12.05
CA LEU A 135 21.97 -7.78 -10.91
C LEU A 135 22.46 -9.16 -10.50
N ALA A 136 21.76 -10.24 -10.89
CA ALA A 136 22.24 -11.62 -10.78
C ALA A 136 23.27 -11.99 -11.86
N SER A 137 23.32 -11.24 -12.98
CA SER A 137 24.25 -11.45 -14.08
C SER A 137 25.56 -10.62 -14.00
N LEU A 138 25.79 -9.91 -12.90
CA LEU A 138 26.97 -9.06 -12.63
C LEU A 138 27.67 -9.48 -11.34
#